data_AF-A0A1G3LTG9-F1
#
_entry.id   AF-A0A1G3LTG9-F1
#
_cell.length_a   1.000
_cell.length_b   1.000
_cell.length_c   1.000
_cell.angle_alpha   90.00
_cell.angle_beta   90.00
_cell.angle_gamma   90.00
#
_symmetry.space_group_name_H-M   'P 1'
#
loop_
_entity.id
_entity.type
_entity.pdbx_description
1 polymer ?
#
loop_
_entity_poly.entity_id
_entity_poly.type
_entity_poly.pdbx_seq_one_letter_code
_entity_poly.pdbx_strand_id
1 'polypeptide(L)'
;MADFLADSDFELYRKLIYDESGIHFSATNRSILESRLRERLRDKKLQTPQEYYAILVRDKEELKVLLDSVTTNLTRFFRNQAHFDAMEHFVVPELLKLRQAERKIRVWSAGCSTGEEPYTIAMLLKELLPPGWGGELTASDISLKSLMVGKEGFYPDTRIQGIPDAYLPKYFDKRPNGYQIKDDIRKTIRFDYHNLKNDSGQRNLDVVFCRNVLIYFDEAAQKATIERFWEAMAPRSFLFIGHSESLFGMNTKFEFVKTDWACFYKKST
;
A
#
# COMPACT_ATOMS: atom_id res chain seq x y z
N MET A 1 33.03 9.35 -17.52
CA MET A 1 31.65 9.48 -18.03
C MET A 1 31.03 10.62 -17.27
N ALA A 2 30.48 11.63 -17.94
CA ALA A 2 29.81 12.72 -17.23
C ALA A 2 28.64 12.13 -16.42
N ASP A 3 28.50 12.53 -15.16
CA ASP A 3 27.32 12.17 -14.36
C ASP A 3 26.08 12.68 -15.09
N PHE A 4 25.19 11.76 -15.46
CA PHE A 4 23.96 12.05 -16.21
C PHE A 4 23.08 13.10 -15.51
N LEU A 5 23.09 13.05 -14.18
CA LEU A 5 22.39 13.97 -13.32
C LEU A 5 23.46 14.65 -12.45
N ALA A 6 23.60 15.97 -12.54
CA ALA A 6 24.52 16.69 -11.67
C ALA A 6 23.99 16.67 -10.22
N ASP A 7 24.88 16.84 -9.24
CA ASP A 7 24.49 16.81 -7.81
C ASP A 7 23.43 17.87 -7.49
N SER A 8 23.54 19.06 -8.08
CA SER A 8 22.53 20.12 -7.94
C SER A 8 21.16 19.70 -8.45
N ASP A 9 21.11 18.99 -9.59
CA ASP A 9 19.84 18.52 -10.16
C ASP A 9 19.29 17.36 -9.33
N PHE A 10 20.15 16.45 -8.88
CA PHE A 10 19.75 15.38 -7.98
C PHE A 10 19.07 15.92 -6.72
N GLU A 11 19.63 16.96 -6.10
CA GLU A 11 19.01 17.61 -4.94
C GLU A 11 17.65 18.25 -5.26
N LEU A 12 17.50 18.86 -6.44
CA LEU A 12 16.22 19.42 -6.89
C LEU A 12 15.15 18.33 -7.04
N TYR A 13 15.48 17.23 -7.73
CA TYR A 13 14.55 16.11 -7.92
C TYR A 13 14.21 15.41 -6.61
N ARG A 14 15.23 15.11 -5.78
CA ARG A 14 15.06 14.49 -4.47
C ARG A 14 14.13 15.34 -3.59
N LYS A 15 14.35 16.65 -3.55
CA LYS A 15 13.51 17.58 -2.80
C LYS A 15 12.08 17.60 -3.35
N LEU A 16 11.89 17.71 -4.67
CA LEU A 16 10.57 17.74 -5.28
C LEU A 16 9.77 16.47 -4.99
N ILE A 17 10.40 15.30 -5.14
CA ILE A 17 9.77 14.00 -4.88
C ILE A 17 9.40 13.88 -3.40
N TYR A 18 10.29 14.27 -2.49
CA TYR A 18 10.04 14.25 -1.05
C TYR A 18 8.91 15.22 -0.65
N ASP A 19 8.94 16.43 -1.19
CA ASP A 19 7.95 17.47 -0.94
C ASP A 19 6.56 17.08 -1.47
N GLU A 20 6.48 16.29 -2.53
CA GLU A 20 5.18 15.83 -3.05
C GLU A 20 4.73 14.52 -2.37
N SER A 21 5.61 13.54 -2.13
CA SER A 21 5.23 12.16 -1.79
C SER A 21 5.76 11.63 -0.44
N GLY A 22 6.75 12.28 0.14
CA GLY A 22 7.49 11.74 1.29
C GLY A 22 8.52 10.66 0.95
N ILE A 23 8.60 10.23 -0.32
CA ILE A 23 9.63 9.28 -0.78
C ILE A 23 11.00 9.94 -0.68
N HIS A 24 11.93 9.25 -0.02
CA HIS A 24 13.27 9.73 0.23
C HIS A 24 14.29 9.01 -0.66
N PHE A 25 14.99 9.80 -1.48
CA PHE A 25 16.21 9.37 -2.15
C PHE A 25 17.43 9.81 -1.35
N SER A 26 18.46 8.98 -1.29
CA SER A 26 19.78 9.25 -0.74
C SER A 26 20.84 8.91 -1.79
N ALA A 27 22.12 9.12 -1.50
CA ALA A 27 23.20 8.76 -2.42
C ALA A 27 23.17 7.27 -2.83
N THR A 28 22.72 6.37 -1.94
CA THR A 28 22.73 4.92 -2.19
C THR A 28 21.68 4.46 -3.19
N ASN A 29 20.56 5.18 -3.32
CA ASN A 29 19.49 4.85 -4.27
C ASN A 29 19.36 5.87 -5.42
N ARG A 30 20.36 6.76 -5.59
CA ARG A 30 20.45 7.72 -6.70
C ARG A 30 20.34 7.05 -8.07
N SER A 31 21.01 5.91 -8.26
CA SER A 31 20.99 5.18 -9.52
C SER A 31 19.59 4.77 -9.96
N ILE A 32 18.69 4.48 -9.02
CA ILE A 32 17.29 4.16 -9.28
C ILE A 32 16.58 5.39 -9.87
N LEU A 33 16.73 6.55 -9.22
CA LEU A 33 16.15 7.80 -9.71
C LEU A 33 16.69 8.16 -11.10
N GLU A 34 18.00 8.09 -11.30
CA GLU A 34 18.60 8.37 -12.61
C GLU A 34 18.09 7.43 -13.71
N SER A 35 17.92 6.14 -13.41
CA SER A 35 17.37 5.18 -14.36
C SER A 35 15.94 5.58 -14.77
N ARG A 36 15.09 5.95 -13.81
CA ARG A 36 13.71 6.40 -14.10
C ARG A 36 13.68 7.70 -14.86
N LEU A 37 14.53 8.67 -14.51
CA LEU A 37 14.64 9.91 -15.27
C LEU A 37 15.06 9.66 -16.73
N ARG A 38 16.03 8.78 -16.99
CA ARG A 38 16.42 8.42 -18.37
C ARG A 38 15.24 7.84 -19.17
N GLU A 39 14.42 6.99 -18.55
CA GLU A 39 13.20 6.46 -19.16
C GLU A 39 12.21 7.59 -19.49
N ARG A 40 11.94 8.49 -18.54
CA ARG A 40 11.04 9.63 -18.74
C ARG A 40 11.51 10.61 -19.81
N LEU A 41 12.81 10.93 -19.85
CA LEU A 41 13.41 11.77 -20.89
C LEU A 41 13.21 11.16 -22.28
N ARG A 42 13.43 9.85 -22.42
CA ARG A 42 13.22 9.13 -23.68
C ARG A 42 11.75 9.16 -24.12
N ASP A 43 10.82 8.92 -23.19
CA ASP A 43 9.38 8.92 -23.47
C ASP A 43 8.90 10.31 -23.92
N LYS A 44 9.41 11.38 -23.29
CA LYS A 44 9.08 12.78 -23.61
C LYS A 44 9.93 13.37 -24.74
N LYS A 45 10.92 12.62 -25.25
CA LYS A 45 11.90 13.07 -26.25
C LYS A 45 12.68 14.33 -25.81
N LEU A 46 13.03 14.40 -24.53
CA LEU A 46 13.82 15.47 -23.92
C LEU A 46 15.30 15.10 -23.88
N GLN A 47 16.18 16.09 -23.92
CA GLN A 47 17.62 15.87 -23.96
C GLN A 47 18.28 15.96 -22.59
N THR A 48 17.70 16.78 -21.68
CA THR A 48 18.35 17.07 -20.40
C THR A 48 17.41 16.89 -19.20
N PRO A 49 17.92 16.51 -18.02
CA PRO A 49 17.12 16.49 -16.79
C PRO A 49 16.52 17.86 -16.46
N GLN A 50 17.21 18.96 -16.74
CA GLN A 50 16.75 20.30 -16.42
C GLN A 50 15.49 20.68 -17.22
N GLU A 51 15.42 20.29 -18.50
CA GLU A 51 14.20 20.42 -19.32
C GLU A 51 13.03 19.68 -18.69
N TYR A 52 13.28 18.45 -18.22
CA TYR A 52 12.24 17.66 -17.60
C TYR A 52 11.80 18.23 -16.26
N TYR A 53 12.72 18.70 -15.42
CA TYR A 53 12.40 19.36 -14.15
C TYR A 53 11.52 20.60 -14.37
N ALA A 54 11.81 21.42 -15.39
CA ALA A 54 11.00 22.59 -15.73
C ALA A 54 9.54 22.24 -16.08
N ILE A 55 9.31 21.06 -16.65
CA ILE A 55 7.96 20.53 -16.92
C ILE A 55 7.30 20.12 -15.59
N LEU A 56 7.99 19.35 -14.75
CA LEU A 56 7.43 18.83 -13.49
C LEU A 56 6.94 19.92 -12.54
N VAL A 57 7.63 21.06 -12.50
CA VAL A 57 7.23 22.20 -11.66
C VAL A 57 5.91 22.85 -12.13
N ARG A 58 5.53 22.66 -13.41
CA ARG A 58 4.35 23.28 -14.03
C ARG A 58 3.21 22.29 -14.27
N ASP A 59 3.54 21.01 -14.47
CA ASP A 59 2.60 19.95 -14.82
C ASP A 59 2.51 18.92 -13.68
N LYS A 60 1.46 19.06 -12.86
CA LYS A 60 1.21 18.15 -11.75
C LYS A 60 0.85 16.73 -12.20
N GLU A 61 0.29 16.56 -13.39
CA GLU A 61 0.00 15.22 -13.90
C GLU A 61 1.28 14.50 -14.30
N GLU A 62 2.22 15.22 -14.93
CA GLU A 62 3.54 14.65 -15.22
C GLU A 62 4.32 14.33 -13.94
N LEU A 63 4.20 15.13 -12.88
CA LEU A 63 4.76 14.81 -11.57
C LEU A 63 4.20 13.50 -11.01
N LYS A 64 2.88 13.27 -11.11
CA LYS A 64 2.28 11.97 -10.71
C LYS A 64 2.86 10.81 -11.50
N VAL A 65 3.13 10.99 -12.80
CA VAL A 65 3.73 9.95 -13.64
C VAL A 65 5.19 9.67 -13.21
N LEU A 66 5.96 10.70 -12.86
CA LEU A 66 7.29 10.49 -12.30
C LEU A 66 7.20 9.70 -10.98
N LEU A 67 6.31 10.10 -10.07
CA LEU A 67 6.11 9.44 -8.78
C LEU A 67 5.76 7.95 -8.98
N ASP A 68 4.84 7.64 -9.90
CA ASP A 68 4.49 6.26 -10.27
C ASP A 68 5.71 5.45 -10.76
N SER A 69 6.60 6.08 -11.52
CA SER A 69 7.77 5.39 -12.07
C SER A 69 8.85 5.10 -11.02
N VAL A 70 8.94 5.91 -9.98
CA VAL A 70 9.96 5.75 -8.92
C VAL A 70 9.51 4.82 -7.80
N THR A 71 8.23 4.45 -7.72
CA THR A 71 7.77 3.44 -6.75
C THR A 71 8.13 2.03 -7.22
N THR A 72 8.45 1.14 -6.26
CA THR A 72 8.65 -0.29 -6.54
C THR A 72 7.41 -1.07 -6.10
N ASN A 73 6.63 -1.51 -7.08
CA ASN A 73 5.30 -2.10 -6.90
C ASN A 73 5.32 -3.63 -6.84
N LEU A 74 6.31 -4.23 -6.15
CA LEU A 74 6.39 -5.69 -6.01
C LEU A 74 5.41 -6.16 -4.93
N THR A 75 4.39 -6.92 -5.33
CA THR A 75 3.42 -7.55 -4.44
C THR A 75 3.00 -8.92 -4.97
N ARG A 76 2.37 -9.72 -4.11
CA ARG A 76 1.78 -11.03 -4.44
C ARG A 76 0.65 -11.35 -3.48
N PHE A 77 -0.26 -12.24 -3.90
CA PHE A 77 -1.30 -12.76 -3.03
C PHE A 77 -0.70 -13.47 -1.81
N PHE A 78 -1.36 -13.32 -0.65
CA PHE A 78 -0.92 -13.93 0.61
C PHE A 78 0.56 -13.66 0.97
N ARG A 79 1.10 -12.49 0.58
CA ARG A 79 2.46 -12.09 0.97
C ARG A 79 2.56 -12.01 2.49
N ASN A 80 3.49 -12.75 3.08
CA ASN A 80 3.67 -12.92 4.53
C ASN A 80 2.43 -13.53 5.20
N GLN A 81 2.20 -14.82 4.94
CA GLN A 81 1.06 -15.59 5.45
C GLN A 81 0.80 -15.37 6.95
N ALA A 82 1.87 -15.27 7.76
CA ALA A 82 1.80 -15.00 9.19
C ALA A 82 0.90 -13.80 9.59
N HIS A 83 0.86 -12.71 8.81
CA HIS A 83 -0.03 -11.57 9.10
C HIS A 83 -1.49 -11.92 8.85
N PHE A 84 -1.76 -12.73 7.83
CA PHE A 84 -3.11 -13.20 7.52
C PHE A 84 -3.57 -14.26 8.52
N ASP A 85 -2.67 -15.12 9.00
CA ASP A 85 -2.97 -16.08 10.07
C ASP A 85 -3.28 -15.33 11.39
N ALA A 86 -2.52 -14.28 11.72
CA ALA A 86 -2.84 -13.41 12.85
C ALA A 86 -4.17 -12.67 12.65
N MET A 87 -4.48 -12.27 11.42
CA MET A 87 -5.78 -11.67 11.11
C MET A 87 -6.92 -12.65 11.38
N GLU A 88 -6.77 -13.88 10.92
CA GLU A 88 -7.75 -14.95 11.04
C GLU A 88 -7.95 -15.42 12.49
N HIS A 89 -6.87 -15.73 13.19
CA HIS A 89 -6.95 -16.42 14.48
C HIS A 89 -6.95 -15.48 15.69
N PHE A 90 -6.60 -14.21 15.51
CA PHE A 90 -6.53 -13.24 16.60
C PHE A 90 -7.36 -11.98 16.34
N VAL A 91 -7.08 -11.25 15.26
CA VAL A 91 -7.67 -9.91 15.06
C VAL A 91 -9.17 -9.97 14.77
N VAL A 92 -9.60 -10.80 13.80
CA VAL A 92 -11.04 -10.90 13.46
C VAL A 92 -11.86 -11.40 14.66
N PRO A 93 -11.47 -12.46 15.39
CA PRO A 93 -12.18 -12.87 16.61
C PRO A 93 -12.33 -11.77 17.66
N GLU A 94 -11.29 -10.96 17.88
CA GLU A 94 -11.36 -9.82 18.81
C GLU A 94 -12.30 -8.73 18.30
N LEU A 95 -12.21 -8.36 17.02
CA LEU A 95 -13.10 -7.36 16.42
C LEU A 95 -14.56 -7.80 16.41
N LEU A 96 -14.84 -9.09 16.23
CA LEU A 96 -16.19 -9.63 16.33
C LEU A 96 -16.79 -9.38 17.71
N LYS A 97 -16.01 -9.48 18.80
CA LYS A 97 -16.49 -9.15 20.16
C LYS A 97 -16.71 -7.64 20.32
N LEU A 98 -15.81 -6.83 19.77
CA LEU A 98 -15.77 -5.38 19.97
C LEU A 98 -16.76 -4.58 19.12
N ARG A 99 -17.16 -5.11 17.95
CA ARG A 99 -18.01 -4.42 16.96
C ARG A 99 -19.41 -5.00 16.85
N GLN A 100 -19.90 -5.67 17.90
CA GLN A 100 -21.23 -6.30 17.90
C GLN A 100 -22.38 -5.34 17.56
N ALA A 101 -22.29 -4.07 17.98
CA ALA A 101 -23.33 -3.08 17.70
C ALA A 101 -23.41 -2.70 16.21
N GLU A 102 -22.25 -2.56 15.56
CA GLU A 102 -22.16 -2.15 14.15
C GLU A 102 -22.20 -3.34 13.18
N ARG A 103 -21.81 -4.53 13.67
CA ARG A 103 -21.63 -5.78 12.89
C ARG A 103 -20.81 -5.54 11.61
N LYS A 104 -19.77 -4.72 11.73
CA LYS A 104 -18.98 -4.27 10.60
C LYS A 104 -17.51 -4.18 10.98
N ILE A 105 -16.64 -4.61 10.07
CA ILE A 105 -15.19 -4.46 10.17
C ILE A 105 -14.71 -3.58 9.02
N ARG A 106 -14.03 -2.48 9.35
CA ARG A 106 -13.47 -1.53 8.39
C ARG A 106 -11.96 -1.72 8.27
N VAL A 107 -11.50 -2.04 7.07
CA VAL A 107 -10.09 -2.28 6.79
C VAL A 107 -9.58 -1.31 5.74
N TRP A 108 -8.34 -0.85 5.91
CA TRP A 108 -7.62 -0.07 4.92
C TRP A 108 -6.31 -0.76 4.54
N SER A 109 -6.15 -1.12 3.26
CA SER A 109 -4.85 -1.46 2.67
C SER A 109 -4.23 -0.20 2.04
N ALA A 110 -3.25 0.35 2.73
CA ALA A 110 -2.56 1.60 2.46
C ALA A 110 -1.22 1.34 1.74
N GLY A 111 -1.13 1.71 0.47
CA GLY A 111 -0.08 1.27 -0.46
C GLY A 111 -0.38 -0.12 -1.02
N CYS A 112 -1.59 -0.29 -1.57
CA CYS A 112 -2.12 -1.59 -1.98
C CYS A 112 -1.50 -2.15 -3.28
N SER A 113 -0.68 -1.36 -3.97
CA SER A 113 -0.05 -1.70 -5.23
C SER A 113 -1.09 -2.19 -6.25
N THR A 114 -0.84 -3.35 -6.88
CA THR A 114 -1.71 -3.91 -7.92
C THR A 114 -2.89 -4.71 -7.39
N GLY A 115 -3.22 -4.61 -6.10
CA GLY A 115 -4.48 -5.10 -5.53
C GLY A 115 -4.44 -6.50 -4.90
N GLU A 116 -3.32 -7.23 -4.94
CA GLU A 116 -3.26 -8.58 -4.36
C GLU A 116 -3.50 -8.61 -2.84
N GLU A 117 -2.97 -7.62 -2.09
CA GLU A 117 -3.21 -7.52 -0.66
C GLU A 117 -4.69 -7.27 -0.32
N PRO A 118 -5.37 -6.24 -0.86
CA PRO A 118 -6.77 -6.03 -0.55
C PRO A 118 -7.66 -7.19 -1.03
N TYR A 119 -7.35 -7.85 -2.15
CA TYR A 119 -8.08 -9.06 -2.53
C TYR A 119 -7.89 -10.21 -1.55
N THR A 120 -6.67 -10.42 -1.05
CA THR A 120 -6.40 -11.40 0.02
C THR A 120 -7.24 -11.11 1.26
N ILE A 121 -7.26 -9.85 1.70
CA ILE A 121 -8.04 -9.40 2.86
C ILE A 121 -9.54 -9.62 2.62
N ALA A 122 -10.06 -9.25 1.44
CA ALA A 122 -11.48 -9.39 1.12
C ALA A 122 -11.93 -10.86 1.12
N MET A 123 -11.11 -11.75 0.56
CA MET A 123 -11.38 -13.19 0.59
C MET A 123 -11.36 -13.74 2.02
N LEU A 124 -10.40 -13.33 2.87
CA LEU A 124 -10.36 -13.74 4.28
C LEU A 124 -11.58 -13.24 5.05
N LEU A 125 -11.95 -11.97 4.91
CA LEU A 125 -13.15 -11.44 5.55
C LEU A 125 -14.41 -12.18 5.11
N LYS A 126 -14.49 -12.60 3.83
CA LYS A 126 -15.62 -13.37 3.31
C LYS A 126 -15.75 -14.75 3.96
N GLU A 127 -14.64 -15.42 4.24
CA GLU A 127 -14.63 -16.73 4.91
C GLU A 127 -14.87 -16.62 6.43
N LEU A 128 -14.41 -15.53 7.06
CA LEU A 128 -14.38 -15.40 8.53
C LEU A 128 -15.57 -14.66 9.13
N LEU A 129 -16.21 -13.75 8.39
CA LEU A 129 -17.32 -12.97 8.93
C LEU A 129 -18.61 -13.79 8.99
N PRO A 130 -19.30 -13.85 10.16
CA PRO A 130 -20.54 -14.61 10.27
C PRO A 130 -21.70 -13.92 9.54
N PRO A 131 -22.80 -14.64 9.26
CA PRO A 131 -23.97 -14.06 8.59
C PRO A 131 -24.46 -12.76 9.23
N GLY A 132 -24.74 -11.76 8.41
CA GLY A 132 -25.16 -10.42 8.85
C GLY A 132 -24.02 -9.55 9.38
N TRP A 133 -22.75 -9.92 9.19
CA TRP A 133 -21.61 -9.03 9.32
C TRP A 133 -21.15 -8.51 7.96
N GLY A 134 -20.66 -7.27 7.93
CA GLY A 134 -20.11 -6.63 6.73
C GLY A 134 -18.61 -6.35 6.85
N GLY A 135 -17.87 -6.57 5.77
CA GLY A 135 -16.51 -6.06 5.61
C GLY A 135 -16.50 -4.84 4.69
N GLU A 136 -15.97 -3.72 5.15
CA GLU A 136 -15.69 -2.55 4.31
C GLU A 136 -14.19 -2.46 4.08
N LEU A 137 -13.76 -2.61 2.83
CA LEU A 137 -12.34 -2.55 2.48
C LEU A 137 -12.05 -1.37 1.59
N THR A 138 -11.18 -0.48 2.05
CA THR A 138 -10.58 0.56 1.21
C THR A 138 -9.16 0.12 0.84
N ALA A 139 -8.80 0.29 -0.42
CA ALA A 139 -7.48 0.04 -0.93
C ALA A 139 -6.97 1.31 -1.59
N SER A 140 -5.80 1.81 -1.21
CA SER A 140 -5.29 3.03 -1.80
C SER A 140 -3.82 2.97 -2.14
N ASP A 141 -3.42 3.68 -3.18
CA ASP A 141 -2.03 3.78 -3.62
C ASP A 141 -1.76 5.15 -4.28
N ILE A 142 -0.48 5.53 -4.33
CA ILE A 142 -0.01 6.69 -5.09
C ILE A 142 0.17 6.34 -6.57
N SER A 143 0.29 5.05 -6.90
CA SER A 143 0.41 4.53 -8.25
C SER A 143 -0.97 4.34 -8.89
N LEU A 144 -1.39 5.30 -9.73
CA LEU A 144 -2.63 5.17 -10.52
C LEU A 144 -2.59 3.93 -11.42
N LYS A 145 -1.43 3.62 -12.00
CA LYS A 145 -1.24 2.44 -12.85
C LYS A 145 -1.52 1.16 -12.06
N SER A 146 -0.99 1.04 -10.85
CA SER A 146 -1.21 -0.13 -10.01
C SER A 146 -2.67 -0.23 -9.55
N LEU A 147 -3.28 0.90 -9.18
CA LEU A 147 -4.71 0.95 -8.84
C LEU A 147 -5.62 0.48 -9.98
N MET A 148 -5.29 0.81 -11.23
CA MET A 148 -6.08 0.35 -12.37
C MET A 148 -6.01 -1.16 -12.54
N VAL A 149 -4.84 -1.78 -12.36
CA VAL A 149 -4.69 -3.25 -12.32
C VAL A 149 -5.54 -3.84 -11.20
N GLY A 150 -5.48 -3.25 -10.00
CA GLY A 150 -6.29 -3.67 -8.86
C GLY A 150 -7.80 -3.54 -9.12
N LYS A 151 -8.26 -2.46 -9.78
CA LYS A 151 -9.68 -2.27 -10.15
C LYS A 151 -10.15 -3.25 -11.21
N GLU A 152 -9.29 -3.57 -12.18
CA GLU A 152 -9.58 -4.56 -13.23
C GLU A 152 -9.68 -5.96 -12.63
N GLY A 153 -8.78 -6.31 -11.70
CA GLY A 153 -8.80 -7.59 -10.98
C GLY A 153 -8.43 -8.79 -11.87
N PHE A 154 -7.83 -8.55 -13.03
CA PHE A 154 -7.24 -9.59 -13.87
C PHE A 154 -5.76 -9.78 -13.53
N TYR A 155 -5.36 -11.03 -13.31
CA TYR A 155 -3.98 -11.39 -12.99
C TYR A 155 -3.48 -12.50 -13.92
N PRO A 156 -2.31 -12.34 -14.56
CA PRO A 156 -1.75 -13.38 -15.40
C PRO A 156 -1.33 -14.60 -14.57
N ASP A 157 -1.17 -15.75 -15.22
CA ASP A 157 -0.76 -17.01 -14.58
C ASP A 157 0.53 -16.91 -13.74
N THR A 158 1.42 -15.96 -14.06
CA THR A 158 2.65 -15.73 -13.31
C THR A 158 2.42 -15.03 -11.96
N ARG A 159 1.25 -14.41 -11.74
CA ARG A 159 0.93 -13.58 -10.56
C ARG A 159 -0.06 -14.20 -9.59
N ILE A 160 -0.62 -15.36 -9.89
CA ILE A 160 -1.55 -16.11 -8.99
C ILE A 160 -0.82 -16.98 -7.95
N GLN A 161 0.51 -16.92 -7.92
CA GLN A 161 1.31 -17.72 -6.99
C GLN A 161 1.02 -17.33 -5.54
N GLY A 162 0.99 -18.32 -4.65
CA GLY A 162 0.76 -18.12 -3.22
C GLY A 162 -0.72 -18.09 -2.81
N ILE A 163 -1.66 -18.10 -3.75
CA ILE A 163 -3.08 -18.31 -3.44
C ILE A 163 -3.27 -19.76 -2.99
N PRO A 164 -3.85 -20.03 -1.80
CA PRO A 164 -4.15 -21.40 -1.39
C PRO A 164 -5.15 -22.07 -2.34
N ASP A 165 -5.00 -23.37 -2.58
CA ASP A 165 -5.79 -24.13 -3.56
C ASP A 165 -7.31 -24.03 -3.31
N ALA A 166 -7.72 -23.88 -2.05
CA ALA A 166 -9.13 -23.72 -1.69
C ALA A 166 -9.74 -22.37 -2.13
N TYR A 167 -8.92 -21.34 -2.34
CA TYR A 167 -9.38 -19.97 -2.65
C TYR A 167 -9.50 -19.74 -4.15
N LEU A 168 -8.57 -20.27 -4.94
CA LEU A 168 -8.50 -20.00 -6.38
C LEU A 168 -9.81 -20.33 -7.14
N PRO A 169 -10.39 -21.55 -7.06
CA PRO A 169 -11.64 -21.87 -7.75
C PRO A 169 -12.87 -21.15 -7.15
N LYS A 170 -12.81 -20.79 -5.85
CA LYS A 170 -13.90 -20.08 -5.18
C LYS A 170 -14.00 -18.64 -5.65
N TYR A 171 -12.88 -17.93 -5.76
CA TYR A 171 -12.86 -16.47 -5.89
C TYR A 171 -12.34 -15.96 -7.24
N PHE A 172 -11.90 -16.85 -8.11
CA PHE A 172 -11.42 -16.48 -9.44
C PHE A 172 -12.11 -17.30 -10.53
N ASP A 173 -12.32 -16.66 -11.67
CA ASP A 173 -12.68 -17.33 -12.92
C ASP A 173 -11.42 -17.50 -13.77
N LYS A 174 -11.14 -18.72 -14.22
CA LYS A 174 -10.07 -18.97 -15.19
C LYS A 174 -10.41 -18.25 -16.51
N ARG A 175 -9.44 -17.53 -17.07
CA ARG A 175 -9.52 -16.85 -18.36
C ARG A 175 -8.30 -17.22 -19.22
N PRO A 176 -8.30 -16.93 -20.53
CA PRO A 176 -7.09 -17.04 -21.33
C PRO A 176 -5.96 -16.23 -20.70
N ASN A 177 -4.79 -16.84 -20.51
CA ASN A 177 -3.57 -16.23 -19.96
C ASN A 177 -3.65 -15.70 -18.52
N GLY A 178 -4.66 -16.10 -17.74
CA GLY A 178 -4.75 -15.68 -16.35
C GLY A 178 -6.06 -15.98 -15.67
N TYR A 179 -6.36 -15.19 -14.66
CA TYR A 179 -7.50 -15.34 -13.77
C TYR A 179 -8.14 -13.98 -13.52
N GLN A 180 -9.47 -13.97 -13.50
CA GLN A 180 -10.27 -12.80 -13.18
C GLN A 180 -10.83 -12.98 -11.76
N ILE A 181 -10.61 -12.02 -10.86
CA ILE A 181 -11.31 -12.00 -9.57
C ILE A 181 -12.82 -11.89 -9.82
N LYS A 182 -13.60 -12.73 -9.14
CA LYS A 182 -15.06 -12.70 -9.21
C LYS A 182 -15.64 -11.40 -8.64
N ASP A 183 -16.74 -10.97 -9.22
CA ASP A 183 -17.38 -9.68 -8.92
C ASP A 183 -17.87 -9.55 -7.47
N ASP A 184 -18.22 -10.66 -6.84
CA ASP A 184 -18.70 -10.72 -5.45
C ASP A 184 -17.61 -10.35 -4.44
N ILE A 185 -16.34 -10.58 -4.77
CA ILE A 185 -15.19 -10.06 -4.02
C ILE A 185 -14.80 -8.68 -4.54
N ARG A 186 -14.69 -8.51 -5.86
CA ARG A 186 -14.19 -7.26 -6.46
C ARG A 186 -14.99 -6.02 -6.05
N LYS A 187 -16.30 -6.14 -5.98
CA LYS A 187 -17.19 -5.02 -5.61
C LYS A 187 -17.15 -4.68 -4.12
N THR A 188 -16.50 -5.49 -3.28
CA THR A 188 -16.35 -5.19 -1.84
C THR A 188 -15.21 -4.20 -1.55
N ILE A 189 -14.37 -3.92 -2.56
CA ILE A 189 -13.15 -3.14 -2.40
C ILE A 189 -13.34 -1.75 -3.05
N ARG A 190 -13.18 -0.70 -2.26
CA ARG A 190 -13.07 0.68 -2.77
C ARG A 190 -11.61 1.01 -3.05
N PHE A 191 -11.25 1.01 -4.33
CA PHE A 191 -9.93 1.47 -4.77
C PHE A 191 -9.90 2.99 -4.97
N ASP A 192 -8.98 3.65 -4.28
CA ASP A 192 -8.84 5.10 -4.28
C ASP A 192 -7.39 5.56 -4.47
N TYR A 193 -7.19 6.69 -5.15
CA TYR A 193 -5.86 7.30 -5.22
C TYR A 193 -5.57 8.03 -3.92
N HIS A 194 -4.46 7.68 -3.27
CA HIS A 194 -4.08 8.37 -2.05
C HIS A 194 -2.58 8.39 -1.83
N ASN A 195 -2.10 9.58 -1.47
CA ASN A 195 -0.73 9.81 -1.03
C ASN A 195 -0.70 9.90 0.50
N LEU A 196 0.01 8.96 1.14
CA LEU A 196 0.09 8.82 2.61
C LEU A 196 0.73 10.00 3.35
N LYS A 197 1.33 10.94 2.60
CA LYS A 197 1.74 12.24 3.14
C LYS A 197 0.56 13.10 3.59
N ASN A 198 -0.63 12.88 3.02
CA ASN A 198 -1.82 13.67 3.26
C ASN A 198 -2.81 12.93 4.19
N ASP A 199 -3.78 13.65 4.76
CA ASP A 199 -4.91 13.01 5.45
C ASP A 199 -5.78 12.26 4.41
N SER A 200 -6.13 11.01 4.72
CA SER A 200 -6.99 10.18 3.86
C SER A 200 -8.47 10.50 4.00
N GLY A 201 -8.86 11.25 5.04
CA GLY A 201 -10.25 11.47 5.41
C GLY A 201 -10.95 10.22 5.96
N GLN A 202 -10.28 9.06 5.97
CA GLN A 202 -10.82 7.85 6.57
C GLN A 202 -10.82 7.96 8.09
N ARG A 203 -11.86 7.42 8.72
CA ARG A 203 -12.05 7.43 10.18
C ARG A 203 -12.66 6.11 10.63
N ASN A 204 -12.51 5.79 11.91
CA ASN A 204 -13.03 4.59 12.55
C ASN A 204 -12.57 3.28 11.89
N LEU A 205 -11.31 3.23 11.44
CA LEU A 205 -10.71 2.02 10.88
C LEU A 205 -10.39 0.99 11.96
N ASP A 206 -10.78 -0.25 11.74
CA ASP A 206 -10.52 -1.36 12.67
C ASP A 206 -9.19 -2.03 12.39
N VAL A 207 -8.78 -2.08 11.13
CA VAL A 207 -7.49 -2.60 10.70
C VAL A 207 -6.88 -1.72 9.63
N VAL A 208 -5.59 -1.41 9.77
CA VAL A 208 -4.78 -0.79 8.71
C VAL A 208 -3.65 -1.74 8.36
N PHE A 209 -3.51 -2.05 7.08
CA PHE A 209 -2.33 -2.68 6.50
C PHE A 209 -1.55 -1.60 5.75
N CYS A 210 -0.31 -1.33 6.16
CA CYS A 210 0.61 -0.46 5.43
C CYS A 210 1.98 -1.13 5.38
N ARG A 211 2.13 -2.06 4.43
CA ARG A 211 3.23 -3.03 4.43
C ARG A 211 4.16 -2.81 3.25
N ASN A 212 5.46 -2.74 3.52
CA ASN A 212 6.51 -2.54 2.51
C ASN A 212 6.36 -1.21 1.76
N VAL A 213 5.95 -0.16 2.48
CA VAL A 213 5.72 1.20 1.98
C VAL A 213 6.54 2.21 2.77
N LEU A 214 6.56 2.09 4.10
CA LEU A 214 7.28 2.99 5.00
C LEU A 214 8.79 2.96 4.75
N ILE A 215 9.33 1.85 4.24
CA ILE A 215 10.75 1.73 3.83
C ILE A 215 11.19 2.79 2.81
N TYR A 216 10.27 3.43 2.08
CA TYR A 216 10.59 4.50 1.13
C TYR A 216 10.59 5.89 1.77
N PHE A 217 10.14 6.02 3.01
CA PHE A 217 10.03 7.28 3.74
C PHE A 217 11.23 7.45 4.69
N ASP A 218 11.61 8.70 4.96
CA ASP A 218 12.52 9.01 6.07
C ASP A 218 11.79 8.94 7.42
N GLU A 219 12.54 9.01 8.52
CA GLU A 219 11.97 8.85 9.86
C GLU A 219 10.87 9.89 10.16
N ALA A 220 11.04 11.13 9.71
CA ALA A 220 10.06 12.19 9.90
C ALA A 220 8.74 11.91 9.16
N ALA A 221 8.83 11.50 7.88
CA ALA A 221 7.66 11.13 7.09
C ALA A 221 6.99 9.86 7.61
N GLN A 222 7.77 8.85 8.02
CA GLN A 222 7.25 7.63 8.67
C GLN A 222 6.43 7.99 9.91
N LYS A 223 7.02 8.77 10.83
CA LYS A 223 6.33 9.18 12.07
C LYS A 223 5.03 9.92 11.77
N ALA A 224 5.06 10.89 10.84
CA ALA A 224 3.87 11.64 10.47
C ALA A 224 2.77 10.74 9.86
N THR A 225 3.13 9.77 9.02
CA THR A 225 2.16 8.79 8.48
C THR A 225 1.57 7.91 9.57
N ILE A 226 2.38 7.44 10.52
CA ILE A 226 1.92 6.64 11.65
C ILE A 226 0.99 7.44 12.57
N GLU A 227 1.27 8.71 12.82
CA GLU A 227 0.37 9.59 13.57
C GLU A 227 -0.98 9.77 12.86
N ARG A 228 -0.99 9.92 11.53
CA ARG A 228 -2.24 9.96 10.75
C ARG A 228 -3.02 8.65 10.83
N PHE A 229 -2.35 7.50 10.80
CA PHE A 229 -3.01 6.21 11.03
C PHE A 229 -3.64 6.14 12.42
N TRP A 230 -2.92 6.60 13.45
CA TRP A 230 -3.47 6.66 14.80
C TRP A 230 -4.78 7.46 14.86
N GLU A 231 -4.84 8.63 14.22
CA GLU A 231 -6.04 9.47 14.18
C GLU A 231 -7.18 8.87 13.33
N ALA A 232 -6.86 8.17 12.25
CA ALA A 232 -7.85 7.51 11.39
C ALA A 232 -8.46 6.23 12.00
N MET A 233 -7.73 5.58 12.89
CA MET A 233 -8.11 4.28 13.45
C MET A 233 -9.04 4.40 14.67
N ALA A 234 -9.99 3.49 14.77
CA ALA A 234 -10.91 3.38 15.90
C ALA A 234 -10.18 2.95 17.18
N PRO A 235 -10.76 3.18 18.37
CA PRO A 235 -10.36 2.49 19.60
C PRO A 235 -10.29 0.98 19.44
N ARG A 236 -9.28 0.35 20.04
CA ARG A 236 -9.09 -1.13 20.03
C ARG A 236 -9.01 -1.68 18.61
N SER A 237 -8.05 -1.16 17.83
CA SER A 237 -7.81 -1.47 16.42
C SER A 237 -6.36 -1.90 16.17
N PHE A 238 -6.07 -2.39 14.97
CA PHE A 238 -4.81 -3.10 14.67
C PHE A 238 -4.11 -2.56 13.43
N LEU A 239 -2.79 -2.36 13.52
CA LEU A 239 -1.93 -1.87 12.46
C LEU A 239 -0.89 -2.93 12.09
N PHE A 240 -0.88 -3.32 10.82
CA PHE A 240 0.11 -4.22 10.24
C PHE A 240 1.09 -3.42 9.37
N ILE A 241 2.37 -3.51 9.69
CA ILE A 241 3.47 -3.00 8.85
C ILE A 241 4.32 -4.16 8.35
N GLY A 242 5.13 -3.95 7.32
CA GLY A 242 5.95 -4.97 6.67
C GLY A 242 7.05 -5.54 7.58
N HIS A 243 7.57 -6.72 7.23
CA HIS A 243 8.53 -7.46 8.09
C HIS A 243 9.85 -6.71 8.36
N SER A 244 10.23 -5.79 7.47
CA SER A 244 11.44 -4.98 7.56
C SER A 244 11.19 -3.61 8.18
N GLU A 245 9.94 -3.33 8.56
CA GLU A 245 9.49 -2.05 9.09
C GLU A 245 9.27 -2.20 10.61
N SER A 246 9.60 -1.16 11.36
CA SER A 246 9.47 -1.16 12.82
C SER A 246 9.10 0.23 13.30
N LEU A 247 8.22 0.31 14.31
CA LEU A 247 7.95 1.55 15.03
C LEU A 247 8.86 1.69 16.26
N PHE A 248 9.76 0.73 16.49
CA PHE A 248 10.69 0.78 17.61
C PHE A 248 11.63 1.97 17.47
N GLY A 249 11.78 2.74 18.54
CA GLY A 249 12.54 4.01 18.53
C GLY A 249 11.72 5.21 18.06
N MET A 250 10.58 5.01 17.39
CA MET A 250 9.64 6.09 17.11
C MET A 250 8.77 6.33 18.35
N ASN A 251 8.70 7.58 18.81
CA ASN A 251 7.78 7.97 19.88
C ASN A 251 6.32 7.98 19.36
N THR A 252 5.71 6.79 19.30
CA THR A 252 4.33 6.57 18.82
C THR A 252 3.45 6.05 19.96
N LYS A 253 2.14 6.18 19.80
CA LYS A 253 1.14 5.70 20.77
C LYS A 253 0.75 4.23 20.56
N PHE A 254 1.25 3.60 19.50
CA PHE A 254 0.93 2.22 19.17
C PHE A 254 1.64 1.24 20.11
N GLU A 255 0.89 0.25 20.59
CA GLU A 255 1.43 -0.83 21.42
C GLU A 255 1.88 -1.98 20.51
N PHE A 256 3.09 -2.48 20.74
CA PHE A 256 3.59 -3.67 20.05
C PHE A 256 2.90 -4.93 20.58
N VAL A 257 2.37 -5.75 19.69
CA VAL A 257 1.71 -7.01 20.00
C VAL A 257 2.44 -8.13 19.27
N LYS A 258 2.84 -9.15 20.02
CA LYS A 258 3.36 -10.41 19.49
C LYS A 258 2.38 -11.52 19.79
N THR A 259 1.90 -12.19 18.75
CA THR A 259 1.10 -13.42 18.85
C THR A 259 1.94 -14.62 18.40
N ASP A 260 1.33 -15.81 18.42
CA ASP A 260 1.94 -17.03 17.92
C ASP A 260 2.21 -16.99 16.41
N TRP A 261 1.49 -16.14 15.68
CA TRP A 261 1.61 -16.03 14.22
C TRP A 261 2.50 -14.86 13.79
N ALA A 262 2.26 -13.66 14.33
CA ALA A 262 2.92 -12.46 13.85
C ALA A 262 3.10 -11.38 14.93
N CYS A 263 3.96 -10.43 14.58
CA CYS A 263 4.09 -9.18 15.30
C CYS A 263 3.35 -8.08 14.53
N PHE A 264 2.56 -7.28 15.24
CA PHE A 264 1.82 -6.14 14.70
C PHE A 264 1.61 -5.11 15.82
N TYR A 265 0.88 -4.03 15.53
CA TYR A 265 0.66 -2.95 16.47
C TYR A 265 -0.82 -2.79 16.78
N LYS A 266 -1.12 -2.27 17.97
CA LYS A 266 -2.48 -2.07 18.44
C LYS A 266 -2.67 -0.64 18.95
N LYS A 267 -3.81 -0.05 18.63
CA LYS A 267 -4.35 1.14 19.30
C LYS A 267 -5.29 0.66 20.39
N SER A 268 -4.87 0.73 21.66
CA SER A 268 -5.64 0.18 22.78
C SER A 268 -6.80 1.08 23.23
N THR A 269 -6.69 2.40 23.01
CA THR A 269 -7.68 3.43 23.39
C THR A 269 -8.36 4.08 22.21
#